data_AF-A0A9N9I3M2-F1
#
_entry.id   AF-A0A9N9I3M2-F1
#
_cell.length_a   1.000
_cell.length_b   1.000
_cell.length_c   1.000
_cell.angle_alpha   90.00
_cell.angle_beta   90.00
_cell.angle_gamma   90.00
#
_symmetry.space_group_name_H-M   'P 1'
#
loop_
_entity.id
_entity.type
_entity.pdbx_description
1 polymer ?
#
loop_
_entity_poly.entity_id
_entity_poly.type
_entity_poly.pdbx_seq_one_letter_code
_entity_poly.pdbx_strand_id
1 'polypeptide(L)'
;WGGNQLNLTQKFYKDSYNVIRHINSDILIIYHTAFLPLNTWQNFLSSSGFDQVVLDTHNYAVFDYSLLAMNQEQRLNFVCLSKADIASNQGIWILVGEWSLAITDCTKWLNGFGRGARYDGTFEKNHGPICPNCTCQGEGNYLNWTHDYKNYLKKYASAQMDAYEAGLRCHAFVCDLTADSLKDNIPSGNIDVVSLIFVLSAIPPEKHYNVIRNISEVTREGSIICFRDYAKDDETEIRFSTITAQHKLQENLYVRQDGTMSYFFTIEYLKEIFEQDELFEFVDGGYVARETVNRAK
;
A
#
# COMPACT_ATOMS: atom_id res chain seq x y z
N TRP A 1 -9.79 -3.79 -19.97
CA TRP A 1 -11.06 -3.85 -19.24
C TRP A 1 -12.07 -2.96 -19.95
N GLY A 2 -13.19 -3.50 -20.42
CA GLY A 2 -14.17 -2.78 -21.24
C GLY A 2 -15.57 -3.25 -20.91
N GLY A 3 -16.37 -2.37 -20.30
CA GLY A 3 -17.69 -2.70 -19.77
C GLY A 3 -18.24 -1.65 -18.79
N ASN A 4 -17.53 -0.54 -18.57
CA ASN A 4 -17.94 0.50 -17.64
C ASN A 4 -19.20 1.19 -18.16
N GLN A 5 -20.34 0.87 -17.56
CA GLN A 5 -21.58 1.60 -17.78
C GLN A 5 -21.56 2.85 -16.91
N LEU A 6 -20.96 3.93 -17.42
CA LEU A 6 -20.77 5.19 -16.67
C LEU A 6 -22.05 5.64 -15.94
N ASN A 7 -23.20 5.60 -16.61
CA ASN A 7 -24.48 5.99 -16.02
C ASN A 7 -24.89 5.11 -14.83
N LEU A 8 -24.63 3.80 -14.90
CA LEU A 8 -24.92 2.87 -13.80
C LEU A 8 -23.97 3.13 -12.63
N THR A 9 -22.68 3.33 -12.90
CA THR A 9 -21.68 3.63 -11.87
C THR A 9 -21.97 4.96 -11.17
N GLN A 10 -22.28 6.02 -11.94
CA GLN A 10 -22.68 7.32 -11.41
C GLN A 10 -23.94 7.22 -10.55
N LYS A 11 -24.96 6.48 -11.02
CA LYS A 11 -26.16 6.22 -10.21
C LYS A 11 -25.81 5.53 -8.90
N PHE A 12 -25.01 4.48 -8.94
CA PHE A 12 -24.57 3.77 -7.72
C PHE A 12 -23.81 4.69 -6.76
N TYR A 13 -22.92 5.55 -7.25
CA TYR A 13 -22.21 6.53 -6.41
C TYR A 13 -23.18 7.53 -5.78
N LYS A 14 -24.15 8.05 -6.54
CA LYS A 14 -25.14 8.98 -5.98
C LYS A 14 -26.05 8.32 -4.92
N ASP A 15 -26.53 7.11 -5.19
CA ASP A 15 -27.40 6.37 -4.27
C ASP A 15 -26.66 6.02 -2.97
N SER A 16 -25.43 5.47 -3.08
CA SER A 16 -24.61 5.13 -1.91
C SER A 16 -24.22 6.36 -1.09
N TYR A 17 -23.87 7.47 -1.75
CA TYR A 17 -23.59 8.74 -1.07
C TYR A 17 -24.76 9.20 -0.22
N ASN A 18 -25.97 9.20 -0.77
CA ASN A 18 -27.17 9.63 -0.05
C ASN A 18 -27.43 8.74 1.18
N VAL A 19 -27.26 7.43 1.06
CA VAL A 19 -27.42 6.48 2.17
C VAL A 19 -26.35 6.74 3.24
N ILE A 20 -25.09 6.88 2.86
CA ILE A 20 -23.99 7.10 3.79
C ILE A 20 -24.18 8.43 4.52
N ARG A 21 -24.48 9.51 3.81
CA ARG A 21 -24.70 10.85 4.40
C ARG A 21 -25.93 10.91 5.29
N HIS A 22 -26.93 10.07 5.05
CA HIS A 22 -28.08 9.93 5.95
C HIS A 22 -27.69 9.29 7.29
N ILE A 23 -26.68 8.42 7.30
CA ILE A 23 -26.20 7.72 8.50
C ILE A 23 -25.12 8.55 9.22
N ASN A 24 -24.18 9.12 8.47
CA ASN A 24 -23.05 9.87 9.01
C ASN A 24 -22.58 10.95 8.01
N SER A 25 -22.69 12.22 8.43
CA SER A 25 -22.29 13.38 7.63
C SER A 25 -20.79 13.62 7.57
N ASP A 26 -20.01 13.03 8.48
CA ASP A 26 -18.64 13.44 8.78
C ASP A 26 -17.59 12.46 8.23
N ILE A 27 -18.03 11.33 7.66
CA ILE A 27 -17.11 10.35 7.10
C ILE A 27 -16.69 10.71 5.68
N LEU A 28 -15.40 10.57 5.39
CA LEU A 28 -14.85 10.69 4.05
C LEU A 28 -15.28 9.49 3.19
N ILE A 29 -15.84 9.74 2.01
CA ILE A 29 -16.24 8.68 1.08
C ILE A 29 -15.24 8.63 -0.07
N ILE A 30 -14.73 7.43 -0.36
CA ILE A 30 -13.76 7.21 -1.44
C ILE A 30 -14.44 6.43 -2.56
N TYR A 31 -14.40 6.96 -3.79
CA TYR A 31 -14.89 6.29 -4.98
C TYR A 31 -13.75 6.06 -5.98
N HIS A 32 -13.57 4.82 -6.42
CA HIS A 32 -12.62 4.52 -7.49
C HIS A 32 -13.06 5.17 -8.82
N THR A 33 -12.12 5.56 -9.68
CA THR A 33 -12.41 6.17 -11.00
C THR A 33 -13.04 5.20 -12.00
N ALA A 34 -13.21 3.93 -11.62
CA ALA A 34 -13.64 2.83 -12.48
C ALA A 34 -12.80 2.72 -13.76
N PHE A 35 -11.50 3.03 -13.70
CA PHE A 35 -10.60 3.03 -14.86
C PHE A 35 -10.97 4.06 -15.96
N LEU A 36 -11.79 5.05 -15.64
CA LEU A 36 -12.12 6.16 -16.55
C LEU A 36 -11.22 7.37 -16.27
N PRO A 37 -10.93 8.21 -17.27
CA PRO A 37 -10.15 9.43 -17.07
C PRO A 37 -10.75 10.35 -16.00
N LEU A 38 -9.91 10.99 -15.18
CA LEU A 38 -10.33 11.81 -14.04
C LEU A 38 -11.37 12.89 -14.42
N ASN A 39 -11.17 13.55 -15.56
CA ASN A 39 -12.08 14.59 -16.08
C ASN A 39 -13.51 14.09 -16.34
N THR A 40 -13.72 12.78 -16.51
CA THR A 40 -15.05 12.15 -16.67
C THR A 40 -15.93 12.38 -15.44
N TRP A 41 -15.31 12.45 -14.26
CA TRP A 41 -15.98 12.55 -12.97
C TRP A 41 -16.18 13.99 -12.51
N GLN A 42 -15.48 14.95 -13.12
CA GLN A 42 -15.46 16.34 -12.66
C GLN A 42 -16.86 16.96 -12.65
N ASN A 43 -17.59 16.83 -13.76
CA ASN A 43 -18.95 17.35 -13.85
C ASN A 43 -19.91 16.61 -12.90
N PHE A 44 -19.80 15.29 -12.80
CA PHE A 44 -20.69 14.47 -11.98
C PHE A 44 -20.59 14.86 -10.49
N LEU A 45 -19.38 14.95 -9.96
CA LEU A 45 -19.16 15.28 -8.55
C LEU A 45 -19.48 16.74 -8.25
N SER A 46 -19.06 17.66 -9.13
CA SER A 46 -19.27 19.11 -8.91
C SER A 46 -20.74 19.52 -9.02
N SER A 47 -21.51 18.93 -9.94
CA SER A 47 -22.92 19.28 -10.16
C SER A 47 -23.90 18.61 -9.20
N SER A 48 -23.47 17.54 -8.50
CA SER A 48 -24.35 16.71 -7.70
C SER A 48 -24.33 17.03 -6.20
N GLY A 49 -23.61 18.07 -5.78
CA GLY A 49 -23.52 18.50 -4.37
C GLY A 49 -22.87 17.46 -3.46
N PHE A 50 -21.89 16.72 -3.97
CA PHE A 50 -21.06 15.83 -3.15
C PHE A 50 -20.18 16.68 -2.23
N ASP A 51 -20.13 16.29 -0.96
CA ASP A 51 -19.23 16.84 0.06
C ASP A 51 -18.42 15.71 0.70
N GLN A 52 -17.18 16.01 1.08
CA GLN A 52 -16.23 15.05 1.67
C GLN A 52 -16.12 13.76 0.85
N VAL A 53 -15.79 13.92 -0.44
CA VAL A 53 -15.55 12.81 -1.37
C VAL A 53 -14.17 12.89 -1.99
N VAL A 54 -13.52 11.72 -2.09
CA VAL A 54 -12.24 11.51 -2.77
C VAL A 54 -12.46 10.60 -3.97
N LEU A 55 -11.82 10.94 -5.09
CA LEU A 55 -11.62 10.00 -6.19
C LEU A 55 -10.32 9.25 -6.01
N ASP A 56 -10.41 7.93 -6.04
CA ASP A 56 -9.29 7.01 -6.01
C ASP A 56 -8.94 6.53 -7.43
N THR A 57 -7.71 6.77 -7.87
CA THR A 57 -7.20 6.27 -9.16
C THR A 57 -6.03 5.33 -8.95
N HIS A 58 -5.93 4.30 -9.80
CA HIS A 58 -4.89 3.28 -9.69
C HIS A 58 -3.94 3.37 -10.89
N ASN A 59 -2.65 3.53 -10.60
CA ASN A 59 -1.65 3.79 -11.63
C ASN A 59 -0.65 2.63 -11.71
N TYR A 60 -0.74 1.90 -12.82
CA TYR A 60 0.16 0.79 -13.15
C TYR A 60 0.58 0.87 -14.61
N ALA A 61 1.83 0.47 -14.90
CA ALA A 61 2.38 0.49 -16.25
C ALA A 61 2.81 -0.91 -16.73
N VAL A 62 2.17 -1.97 -16.21
CA VAL A 62 2.54 -3.38 -16.49
C VAL A 62 1.43 -4.23 -17.09
N PHE A 63 0.19 -3.76 -17.10
CA PHE A 63 -0.98 -4.53 -17.56
C PHE A 63 -1.42 -4.25 -19.00
N ASP A 64 -0.68 -3.39 -19.70
CA ASP A 64 -0.88 -3.05 -21.10
C ASP A 64 0.42 -3.27 -21.87
N TYR A 65 0.34 -3.85 -23.07
CA TYR A 65 1.52 -4.19 -23.87
C TYR A 65 2.37 -2.95 -24.22
N SER A 66 1.74 -1.80 -24.48
CA SER A 66 2.44 -0.56 -24.85
C SER A 66 3.12 0.07 -23.64
N LEU A 67 2.45 0.09 -22.48
CA LEU A 67 3.04 0.56 -21.22
C LEU A 67 4.17 -0.34 -20.73
N LEU A 68 3.98 -1.66 -20.88
CA LEU A 68 4.98 -2.66 -20.48
C LEU A 68 6.25 -2.59 -21.35
N ALA A 69 6.12 -2.20 -22.63
CA ALA A 69 7.23 -2.00 -23.54
C ALA A 69 8.09 -0.75 -23.27
N MET A 70 7.64 0.16 -22.38
CA MET A 70 8.40 1.36 -22.06
C MET A 70 9.74 1.02 -21.43
N ASN A 71 10.80 1.64 -21.96
CA ASN A 71 12.10 1.65 -21.30
C ASN A 71 12.06 2.51 -20.01
N GLN A 72 13.15 2.49 -19.24
CA GLN A 72 13.26 3.19 -17.97
C GLN A 72 12.98 4.70 -18.05
N GLU A 73 13.49 5.37 -19.09
CA GLU A 73 13.29 6.81 -19.29
C GLU A 73 11.86 7.15 -19.67
N GLN A 74 11.29 6.40 -20.62
CA GLN A 74 9.89 6.55 -21.05
C GLN A 74 8.93 6.34 -19.89
N ARG A 75 9.20 5.35 -19.04
CA ARG A 75 8.37 5.05 -17.86
C ARG A 75 8.42 6.16 -16.82
N LEU A 76 9.59 6.74 -16.57
CA LEU A 76 9.73 7.91 -15.70
C LEU A 76 8.95 9.11 -16.26
N ASN A 77 9.09 9.38 -17.57
CA ASN A 77 8.38 10.49 -18.20
C ASN A 77 6.85 10.30 -18.17
N PHE A 78 6.37 9.06 -18.39
CA PHE A 78 4.95 8.72 -18.28
C PHE A 78 4.37 9.07 -16.90
N VAL A 79 5.09 8.73 -15.83
CA VAL A 79 4.68 9.07 -14.46
C VAL A 79 4.72 10.58 -14.23
N CYS A 80 5.78 11.27 -14.63
CA CYS A 80 5.87 12.72 -14.48
C CYS A 80 4.73 13.45 -15.21
N LEU A 81 4.28 12.96 -16.36
CA LEU A 81 3.15 13.54 -17.09
C LEU A 81 1.81 13.37 -16.34
N SER A 82 1.62 12.28 -15.60
CA SER A 82 0.39 12.10 -14.80
C SER A 82 0.21 13.15 -13.70
N LYS A 83 1.29 13.83 -13.28
CA LYS A 83 1.26 14.91 -12.29
C LYS A 83 0.30 16.02 -12.71
N ALA A 84 0.34 16.40 -13.99
CA ALA A 84 -0.51 17.46 -14.53
C ALA A 84 -1.99 17.06 -14.51
N ASP A 85 -2.30 15.81 -14.88
CA ASP A 85 -3.67 15.29 -14.86
C ASP A 85 -4.24 15.28 -13.43
N ILE A 86 -3.44 14.82 -12.45
CA ILE A 86 -3.83 14.82 -11.04
C ILE A 86 -4.02 16.26 -10.53
N ALA A 87 -3.07 17.17 -10.81
CA ALA A 87 -3.12 18.57 -10.39
C ALA A 87 -4.30 19.35 -10.99
N SER A 88 -4.73 18.99 -12.20
CA SER A 88 -5.76 19.71 -12.95
C SER A 88 -7.18 19.55 -12.40
N ASN A 89 -7.43 18.55 -11.55
CA ASN A 89 -8.76 18.26 -10.98
C ASN A 89 -9.07 19.17 -9.78
N GLN A 90 -9.14 20.48 -10.04
CA GLN A 90 -9.49 21.47 -9.01
C GLN A 90 -10.93 21.24 -8.52
N GLY A 91 -11.09 21.16 -7.20
CA GLY A 91 -12.38 21.03 -6.51
C GLY A 91 -12.78 19.60 -6.12
N ILE A 92 -12.06 18.57 -6.56
CA ILE A 92 -12.28 17.17 -6.15
C ILE A 92 -10.98 16.63 -5.59
N TRP A 93 -11.03 16.00 -4.41
CA TRP A 93 -9.83 15.39 -3.83
C TRP A 93 -9.47 14.15 -4.62
N ILE A 94 -8.20 14.05 -5.04
CA ILE A 94 -7.68 12.90 -5.75
C ILE A 94 -6.68 12.17 -4.85
N LEU A 95 -6.82 10.85 -4.78
CA LEU A 95 -5.89 9.94 -4.17
C LEU A 95 -5.43 8.94 -5.24
N VAL A 96 -4.13 8.66 -5.32
CA VAL A 96 -3.64 7.50 -6.06
C VAL A 96 -3.54 6.34 -5.07
N GLY A 97 -4.63 5.60 -4.88
CA GLY A 97 -4.77 4.61 -3.81
C GLY A 97 -4.01 3.31 -4.07
N GLU A 98 -3.71 3.00 -5.33
CA GLU A 98 -2.92 1.84 -5.69
C GLU A 98 -1.87 2.15 -6.78
N TRP A 99 -0.64 1.70 -6.52
CA TRP A 99 0.50 1.76 -7.42
C TRP A 99 1.59 0.80 -6.92
N SER A 100 2.64 0.57 -7.71
CA SER A 100 3.76 -0.28 -7.28
C SER A 100 5.07 0.07 -7.97
N LEU A 101 6.14 -0.62 -7.59
CA LEU A 101 7.44 -0.59 -8.27
C LEU A 101 7.56 -1.59 -9.42
N ALA A 102 6.50 -2.33 -9.73
CA ALA A 102 6.53 -3.34 -10.79
C ALA A 102 6.82 -2.68 -12.15
N ILE A 103 7.85 -3.18 -12.84
CA ILE A 103 8.15 -2.83 -14.22
C ILE A 103 7.90 -3.99 -15.20
N THR A 104 7.55 -5.15 -14.66
CA THR A 104 7.11 -6.33 -15.40
C THR A 104 5.79 -6.84 -14.82
N ASP A 105 5.09 -7.70 -15.55
CA ASP A 105 3.95 -8.47 -15.03
C ASP A 105 4.31 -9.94 -14.74
N CYS A 106 5.59 -10.18 -14.42
CA CYS A 106 6.17 -11.52 -14.25
C CYS A 106 5.82 -12.21 -12.93
N THR A 107 5.33 -11.48 -11.93
CA THR A 107 4.94 -12.05 -10.64
C THR A 107 3.95 -13.18 -10.86
N LYS A 108 4.23 -14.36 -10.28
CA LYS A 108 3.43 -15.56 -10.48
C LYS A 108 1.96 -15.30 -10.19
N TRP A 109 1.10 -15.61 -11.17
CA TRP A 109 -0.35 -15.44 -11.11
C TRP A 109 -0.86 -14.01 -10.92
N LEU A 110 -0.01 -13.00 -11.14
CA LEU A 110 -0.43 -11.61 -11.15
C LEU A 110 -1.57 -11.37 -12.16
N ASN A 111 -1.48 -12.02 -13.32
CA ASN A 111 -2.50 -11.95 -14.37
C ASN A 111 -3.66 -12.95 -14.20
N GLY A 112 -3.72 -13.68 -13.07
CA GLY A 112 -4.71 -14.69 -12.76
C GLY A 112 -4.13 -16.11 -12.61
N PHE A 113 -4.86 -16.97 -11.90
CA PHE A 113 -4.44 -18.34 -11.62
C PHE A 113 -4.16 -19.12 -12.92
N GLY A 114 -2.98 -19.73 -12.99
CA GLY A 114 -2.53 -20.51 -14.15
C GLY A 114 -2.25 -19.69 -15.42
N ARG A 115 -2.28 -18.35 -15.35
CA ARG A 115 -1.93 -17.46 -16.47
C ARG A 115 -0.48 -17.00 -16.35
N GLY A 116 0.18 -16.89 -17.50
CA GLY A 116 1.55 -16.38 -17.61
C GLY A 116 1.64 -14.85 -17.60
N ALA A 117 2.75 -14.32 -18.13
CA ALA A 117 3.07 -12.90 -18.19
C ALA A 117 3.11 -12.39 -19.63
N ARG A 118 2.73 -11.13 -19.84
CA ARG A 118 2.90 -10.47 -21.14
C ARG A 118 4.38 -10.28 -21.43
N TYR A 119 5.15 -9.96 -20.39
CA TYR A 119 6.57 -9.62 -20.49
C TYR A 119 7.39 -10.65 -21.27
N ASP A 120 7.22 -11.94 -20.94
CA ASP A 120 7.90 -13.07 -21.58
C ASP A 120 7.06 -13.82 -22.62
N GLY A 121 5.86 -13.30 -22.96
CA GLY A 121 4.98 -13.88 -23.97
C GLY A 121 4.23 -15.14 -23.52
N THR A 122 4.19 -15.45 -22.22
CA THR A 122 3.49 -16.63 -21.70
C THR A 122 2.01 -16.38 -21.35
N PHE A 123 1.53 -15.14 -21.45
CA PHE A 123 0.14 -14.77 -21.10
C PHE A 123 -0.89 -15.18 -22.17
N GLU A 124 -0.68 -14.81 -23.43
CA GLU A 124 -1.60 -15.07 -24.55
C GLU A 124 -0.91 -15.89 -25.63
N LYS A 125 -1.60 -16.91 -26.17
CA LYS A 125 -1.01 -17.87 -27.12
C LYS A 125 -0.47 -17.25 -28.43
N ASN A 126 -0.98 -16.09 -28.82
CA ASN A 126 -0.64 -15.43 -30.09
C ASN A 126 0.22 -14.16 -29.90
N HIS A 127 0.74 -13.94 -28.69
CA HIS A 127 1.58 -12.79 -28.42
C HIS A 127 2.97 -13.25 -27.97
N GLY A 128 4.02 -12.79 -28.65
CA GLY A 128 5.40 -13.03 -28.24
C GLY A 128 5.82 -12.17 -27.03
N PRO A 129 7.06 -12.33 -26.55
CA PRO A 129 7.60 -11.47 -25.49
C PRO A 129 7.66 -10.00 -25.93
N ILE A 130 7.64 -9.09 -24.97
CA ILE A 130 7.65 -7.63 -25.20
C ILE A 130 8.94 -7.16 -25.89
N CYS A 131 10.04 -7.89 -25.68
CA CYS A 131 11.31 -7.67 -26.34
C CYS A 131 12.02 -9.01 -26.60
N PRO A 132 12.98 -9.08 -27.55
CA PRO A 132 13.62 -10.34 -27.92
C PRO A 132 14.24 -11.14 -26.76
N ASN A 133 14.69 -10.45 -25.71
CA ASN A 133 15.37 -11.05 -24.55
C ASN A 133 14.56 -10.93 -23.24
N CYS A 134 13.29 -10.53 -23.31
CA CYS A 134 12.45 -10.37 -22.14
C CYS A 134 12.07 -11.75 -21.58
N THR A 135 12.42 -12.00 -20.33
CA THR A 135 12.17 -13.26 -19.61
C THR A 135 11.76 -12.98 -18.18
N CYS A 136 10.84 -13.77 -17.64
CA CYS A 136 10.47 -13.73 -16.23
C CYS A 136 11.37 -14.61 -15.34
N GLN A 137 12.37 -15.29 -15.92
CA GLN A 137 13.30 -16.09 -15.13
C GLN A 137 14.12 -15.21 -14.18
N GLY A 138 14.07 -15.54 -12.89
CA GLY A 138 14.80 -14.81 -11.85
C GLY A 138 14.09 -13.55 -11.34
N GLU A 139 12.93 -13.18 -11.88
CA GLU A 139 12.16 -12.05 -11.38
C GLU A 139 11.77 -12.27 -9.90
N GLY A 140 11.83 -11.20 -9.11
CA GLY A 140 11.52 -11.22 -7.68
C GLY A 140 12.67 -11.69 -6.79
N ASN A 141 13.80 -12.14 -7.35
CA ASN A 141 15.00 -12.44 -6.57
C ASN A 141 15.78 -11.14 -6.27
N TYR A 142 15.32 -10.39 -5.27
CA TYR A 142 15.88 -9.10 -4.87
C TYR A 142 17.36 -9.17 -4.42
N LEU A 143 17.84 -10.35 -4.02
CA LEU A 143 19.24 -10.58 -3.66
C LEU A 143 20.16 -10.45 -4.88
N ASN A 144 19.65 -10.76 -6.08
CA ASN A 144 20.41 -10.67 -7.33
C ASN A 144 20.24 -9.33 -8.05
N TRP A 145 19.45 -8.40 -7.51
CA TRP A 145 19.24 -7.08 -8.11
C TRP A 145 20.52 -6.25 -8.08
N THR A 146 20.92 -5.75 -9.25
CA THR A 146 22.09 -4.88 -9.39
C THR A 146 21.88 -3.55 -8.65
N HIS A 147 22.97 -2.88 -8.30
CA HIS A 147 22.91 -1.56 -7.68
C HIS A 147 22.18 -0.54 -8.58
N ASP A 148 22.46 -0.56 -9.88
CA ASP A 148 21.79 0.31 -10.85
C ASP A 148 20.29 0.07 -10.93
N TYR A 149 19.87 -1.21 -10.88
CA TYR A 149 18.45 -1.56 -10.87
C TYR A 149 17.75 -1.03 -9.61
N LYS A 150 18.37 -1.21 -8.44
CA LYS A 150 17.85 -0.67 -7.17
C LYS A 150 17.78 0.86 -7.20
N ASN A 151 18.79 1.53 -7.73
CA ASN A 151 18.80 2.99 -7.87
C ASN A 151 17.70 3.48 -8.83
N TYR A 152 17.48 2.77 -9.93
CA TYR A 152 16.38 3.07 -10.84
C TYR A 152 15.02 2.90 -10.16
N LEU A 153 14.78 1.79 -9.44
CA LEU A 153 13.54 1.58 -8.69
C LEU A 153 13.32 2.67 -7.64
N LYS A 154 14.38 3.10 -6.93
CA LYS A 154 14.32 4.24 -6.01
C LYS A 154 13.88 5.52 -6.74
N LYS A 155 14.50 5.84 -7.87
CA LYS A 155 14.12 7.01 -8.69
C LYS A 155 12.68 6.90 -9.19
N TYR A 156 12.23 5.70 -9.57
CA TYR A 156 10.88 5.45 -10.03
C TYR A 156 9.84 5.60 -8.91
N ALA A 157 10.11 5.11 -7.70
CA ALA A 157 9.30 5.39 -6.52
C ALA A 157 9.19 6.90 -6.26
N SER A 158 10.33 7.62 -6.22
CA SER A 158 10.33 9.06 -5.96
C SER A 158 9.55 9.85 -7.02
N ALA A 159 9.67 9.50 -8.30
CA ALA A 159 8.91 10.14 -9.36
C ALA A 159 7.39 9.87 -9.24
N GLN A 160 7.01 8.64 -8.86
CA GLN A 160 5.61 8.28 -8.59
C GLN A 160 5.06 9.08 -7.42
N MET A 161 5.77 9.12 -6.29
CA MET A 161 5.39 9.92 -5.13
C MET A 161 5.22 11.41 -5.52
N ASP A 162 6.22 12.04 -6.15
CA ASP A 162 6.13 13.44 -6.57
C ASP A 162 4.94 13.73 -7.51
N ALA A 163 4.62 12.80 -8.41
CA ALA A 163 3.46 12.94 -9.30
C ALA A 163 2.13 12.77 -8.56
N TYR A 164 2.04 11.77 -7.68
CA TYR A 164 0.79 11.38 -7.04
C TYR A 164 0.41 12.30 -5.88
N GLU A 165 1.38 12.99 -5.29
CA GLU A 165 1.16 14.04 -4.29
C GLU A 165 0.57 15.33 -4.85
N ALA A 166 0.51 15.49 -6.19
CA ALA A 166 -0.11 16.66 -6.80
C ALA A 166 -1.61 16.81 -6.49
N GLY A 167 -2.25 15.75 -5.95
CA GLY A 167 -3.62 15.80 -5.40
C GLY A 167 -3.71 16.52 -4.03
N LEU A 168 -2.58 16.92 -3.44
CA LEU A 168 -2.43 17.74 -2.22
C LEU A 168 -2.99 17.14 -0.92
N ARG A 169 -3.38 15.85 -0.91
CA ARG A 169 -4.01 15.20 0.26
C ARG A 169 -3.25 14.04 0.84
N CYS A 170 -2.37 13.43 0.05
CA CYS A 170 -1.45 12.39 0.49
C CYS A 170 -0.03 12.92 0.27
N HIS A 171 0.84 12.71 1.25
CA HIS A 171 2.28 12.95 1.14
C HIS A 171 2.96 11.62 1.45
N ALA A 172 3.68 11.08 0.47
CA ALA A 172 4.33 9.78 0.51
C ALA A 172 5.83 9.96 0.36
N PHE A 173 6.58 9.51 1.34
CA PHE A 173 8.04 9.62 1.36
C PHE A 173 8.68 8.28 1.72
N VAL A 174 9.94 8.11 1.34
CA VAL A 174 10.75 6.94 1.72
C VAL A 174 11.43 7.24 3.05
N CYS A 175 11.26 6.35 4.03
CA CYS A 175 11.87 6.46 5.35
C CYS A 175 12.17 5.05 5.88
N ASP A 176 13.43 4.78 6.23
CA ASP A 176 13.76 3.66 7.11
C ASP A 176 13.39 4.05 8.54
N LEU A 177 12.20 3.64 8.97
CA LEU A 177 11.65 3.98 10.29
C LEU A 177 12.56 3.59 11.46
N THR A 178 13.53 2.69 11.22
CA THR A 178 14.49 2.21 12.22
C THR A 178 15.79 3.02 12.30
N ALA A 179 16.03 3.92 11.34
CA ALA A 179 17.28 4.68 11.22
C ALA A 179 17.08 6.16 10.91
N ASP A 180 16.10 6.49 10.07
CA ASP A 180 15.79 7.86 9.63
C ASP A 180 14.85 8.57 10.62
N SER A 181 14.92 9.90 10.66
CA SER A 181 14.03 10.74 11.47
C SER A 181 12.75 11.03 10.70
N LEU A 182 11.57 10.74 11.27
CA LEU A 182 10.29 11.11 10.66
C LEU A 182 10.17 12.64 10.49
N LYS A 183 10.88 13.41 11.32
CA LYS A 183 10.90 14.89 11.24
C LYS A 183 11.51 15.43 9.94
N ASP A 184 12.22 14.59 9.20
CA ASP A 184 12.79 14.99 7.91
C ASP A 184 11.69 15.22 6.87
N ASN A 185 10.50 14.66 7.09
CA ASN A 185 9.34 14.76 6.19
C ASN A 185 8.06 15.28 6.89
N ILE A 186 7.94 15.14 8.22
CA ILE A 186 6.75 15.50 8.97
C ILE A 186 7.11 16.50 10.08
N PRO A 187 6.50 17.70 10.13
CA PRO A 187 6.72 18.62 11.24
C PRO A 187 6.36 18.00 12.60
N SER A 188 7.10 18.36 13.66
CA SER A 188 6.80 17.90 15.02
C SER A 188 5.39 18.31 15.47
N GLY A 189 4.69 17.41 16.17
CA GLY A 189 3.36 17.68 16.72
C GLY A 189 2.28 17.91 15.65
N ASN A 190 2.39 17.28 14.48
CA ASN A 190 1.50 17.53 13.34
C ASN A 190 0.57 16.35 13.01
N ILE A 191 0.80 15.18 13.60
CA ILE A 191 0.03 13.96 13.30
C ILE A 191 -1.01 13.69 14.36
N ASP A 192 -2.27 13.52 13.94
CA ASP A 192 -3.43 13.26 14.80
C ASP A 192 -3.72 11.77 14.97
N VAL A 193 -3.46 10.99 13.93
CA VAL A 193 -3.72 9.55 13.89
C VAL A 193 -2.57 8.86 13.19
N VAL A 194 -2.06 7.79 13.79
CA VAL A 194 -1.05 6.91 13.20
C VAL A 194 -1.66 5.54 12.97
N SER A 195 -1.46 4.98 11.78
CA SER A 195 -1.88 3.61 11.45
C SER A 195 -0.64 2.70 11.38
N LEU A 196 -0.52 1.77 12.32
CA LEU A 196 0.56 0.77 12.37
C LEU A 196 -0.02 -0.62 12.10
N ILE A 197 -0.30 -0.90 10.82
CA ILE A 197 -0.88 -2.16 10.38
C ILE A 197 0.19 -3.03 9.69
N PHE A 198 0.54 -4.17 10.29
CA PHE A 198 1.62 -5.07 9.83
C PHE A 198 2.96 -4.36 9.61
N VAL A 199 3.29 -3.43 10.52
CA VAL A 199 4.52 -2.62 10.44
C VAL A 199 5.59 -3.17 11.38
N LEU A 200 5.29 -3.26 12.68
CA LEU A 200 6.30 -3.61 13.67
C LEU A 200 6.72 -5.08 13.55
N SER A 201 5.85 -5.98 13.10
CA SER A 201 6.26 -7.39 12.91
C SER A 201 7.41 -7.60 11.94
N ALA A 202 7.61 -6.69 10.99
CA ALA A 202 8.72 -6.74 10.04
C ALA A 202 10.02 -6.10 10.58
N ILE A 203 9.98 -5.49 11.77
CA ILE A 203 11.10 -4.79 12.41
C ILE A 203 11.67 -5.68 13.53
N PRO A 204 12.99 -5.73 13.72
CA PRO A 204 13.57 -6.42 14.88
C PRO A 204 13.09 -5.79 16.20
N PRO A 205 12.70 -6.58 17.22
CA PRO A 205 12.11 -6.04 18.44
C PRO A 205 13.02 -5.13 19.25
N GLU A 206 14.35 -5.29 19.15
CA GLU A 206 15.32 -4.36 19.73
C GLU A 206 15.24 -2.93 19.15
N LYS A 207 14.55 -2.75 18.02
CA LYS A 207 14.32 -1.45 17.39
C LYS A 207 12.91 -0.89 17.59
N HIS A 208 11.96 -1.66 18.14
CA HIS A 208 10.56 -1.22 18.27
C HIS A 208 10.42 0.06 19.10
N TYR A 209 11.09 0.14 20.25
CA TYR A 209 11.02 1.34 21.09
C TYR A 209 11.54 2.59 20.35
N ASN A 210 12.64 2.47 19.58
CA ASN A 210 13.15 3.59 18.78
C ASN A 210 12.15 4.05 17.72
N VAL A 211 11.42 3.12 17.10
CA VAL A 211 10.33 3.42 16.16
C VAL A 211 9.21 4.19 16.85
N ILE A 212 8.76 3.72 18.01
CA ILE A 212 7.68 4.37 18.79
C ILE A 212 8.09 5.77 19.22
N ARG A 213 9.33 5.95 19.69
CA ARG A 213 9.91 7.25 20.01
C ARG A 213 9.97 8.18 18.79
N ASN A 214 10.34 7.66 17.62
CA ASN A 214 10.35 8.44 16.38
C ASN A 214 8.94 8.91 15.99
N ILE A 215 7.92 8.06 16.20
CA ILE A 215 6.51 8.41 15.97
C ILE A 215 6.03 9.48 16.96
N SER A 216 6.40 9.37 18.24
CA SER A 216 5.98 10.35 19.25
C SER A 216 6.47 11.77 18.96
N GLU A 217 7.64 11.90 18.31
CA GLU A 217 8.22 13.19 17.93
C GLU A 217 7.41 13.96 16.86
N VAL A 218 6.54 13.27 16.10
CA VAL A 218 5.70 13.88 15.05
C VAL A 218 4.21 13.91 15.40
N THR A 219 3.78 13.18 16.43
CA THR A 219 2.40 13.23 16.94
C THR A 219 2.20 14.38 17.91
N ARG A 220 0.98 14.93 17.98
CA ARG A 220 0.59 15.89 19.01
C ARG A 220 -0.02 15.19 20.23
N GLU A 221 -0.22 15.95 21.30
CA GLU A 221 -0.98 15.48 22.46
C GLU A 221 -2.43 15.14 22.05
N GLY A 222 -2.94 14.02 22.53
CA GLY A 222 -4.27 13.50 22.19
C GLY A 222 -4.33 12.72 20.87
N SER A 223 -3.20 12.52 20.19
CA SER A 223 -3.15 11.67 18.99
C SER A 223 -3.40 10.20 19.29
N ILE A 224 -3.97 9.47 18.33
CA ILE A 224 -4.33 8.06 18.47
C ILE A 224 -3.46 7.20 17.57
N ILE A 225 -2.90 6.13 18.12
CA ILE A 225 -2.24 5.07 17.35
C ILE A 225 -3.19 3.89 17.18
N CYS A 226 -3.52 3.57 15.93
CA CYS A 226 -4.26 2.38 15.56
C CYS A 226 -3.26 1.27 15.23
N PHE A 227 -3.05 0.34 16.16
CA PHE A 227 -2.14 -0.80 15.99
C PHE A 227 -2.88 -2.07 15.57
N ARG A 228 -2.35 -2.77 14.57
CA ARG A 228 -2.80 -4.12 14.19
C ARG A 228 -1.64 -4.92 13.60
N ASP A 229 -1.26 -6.00 14.26
CA ASP A 229 -0.20 -6.88 13.77
C ASP A 229 -0.44 -8.33 14.19
N TYR A 230 0.51 -9.23 13.91
CA TYR A 230 0.41 -10.64 14.29
C TYR A 230 0.38 -10.81 15.81
N ALA A 231 -0.58 -11.60 16.30
CA ALA A 231 -0.68 -11.91 17.72
C ALA A 231 0.12 -13.15 18.09
N LYS A 232 0.58 -13.24 19.33
CA LYS A 232 1.04 -14.51 19.88
C LYS A 232 -0.07 -15.57 19.77
N ASP A 233 0.33 -16.80 19.47
CA ASP A 233 -0.53 -17.95 19.21
C ASP A 233 -1.42 -17.80 17.96
N ASP A 234 -1.11 -16.83 17.09
CA ASP A 234 -1.72 -16.77 15.76
C ASP A 234 -1.39 -18.05 14.96
N GLU A 235 -2.27 -18.46 14.06
CA GLU A 235 -2.12 -19.71 13.31
C GLU A 235 -0.80 -19.76 12.55
N THR A 236 -0.35 -18.60 12.07
CA THR A 236 0.95 -18.42 11.42
C THR A 236 2.11 -18.74 12.37
N GLU A 237 2.05 -18.32 13.63
CA GLU A 237 3.07 -18.65 14.64
C GLU A 237 3.08 -20.15 14.94
N ILE A 238 1.90 -20.76 15.11
CA ILE A 238 1.76 -22.19 15.39
C ILE A 238 2.36 -23.01 14.24
N ARG A 239 2.14 -22.61 12.99
CA ARG A 239 2.77 -23.25 11.83
C ARG A 239 4.29 -23.09 11.86
N PHE A 240 4.84 -21.92 12.20
CA PHE A 240 6.29 -21.74 12.28
C PHE A 240 6.92 -22.54 13.43
N SER A 241 6.28 -22.59 14.59
CA SER A 241 6.76 -23.35 15.74
C SER A 241 6.73 -24.87 15.53
N THR A 242 5.85 -25.37 14.66
CA THR A 242 5.73 -26.81 14.34
C THR A 242 6.63 -27.27 13.20
N ILE A 243 6.99 -26.40 12.25
CA ILE A 243 7.64 -26.80 10.99
C ILE A 243 9.16 -27.03 11.11
N THR A 244 9.90 -26.37 12.02
CA THR A 244 11.26 -26.74 12.55
C THR A 244 11.93 -25.54 13.24
N ALA A 245 12.88 -25.80 14.17
CA ALA A 245 13.69 -24.78 14.85
C ALA A 245 14.51 -23.85 13.92
N GLN A 246 14.67 -24.17 12.63
CA GLN A 246 15.41 -23.36 11.66
C GLN A 246 14.76 -21.99 11.37
N HIS A 247 13.46 -21.83 11.64
CA HIS A 247 12.74 -20.59 11.40
C HIS A 247 12.69 -19.67 12.63
N LYS A 248 13.01 -20.16 13.82
CA LYS A 248 12.92 -19.36 15.05
C LYS A 248 14.23 -18.63 15.29
N LEU A 249 14.20 -17.30 15.32
CA LEU A 249 15.36 -16.47 15.61
C LEU A 249 15.50 -16.19 17.12
N GLN A 250 14.38 -15.89 17.77
CA GLN A 250 14.27 -15.72 19.23
C GLN A 250 12.83 -15.99 19.67
N GLU A 251 12.51 -15.78 20.95
CA GLU A 251 11.13 -15.86 21.41
C GLU A 251 10.24 -14.88 20.62
N ASN A 252 9.09 -15.37 20.14
CA ASN A 252 8.13 -14.65 19.31
C ASN A 252 8.66 -14.06 17.99
N LEU A 253 9.93 -14.27 17.61
CA LEU A 253 10.50 -13.80 16.34
C LEU A 253 10.90 -14.96 15.44
N TYR A 254 10.41 -14.91 14.21
CA TYR A 254 10.65 -15.95 13.20
C TYR A 254 11.10 -15.35 11.87
N VAL A 255 11.83 -16.13 11.09
CA VAL A 255 12.21 -15.83 9.70
C VAL A 255 11.34 -16.62 8.73
N ARG A 256 10.75 -15.92 7.76
CA ARG A 256 9.96 -16.48 6.67
C ARG A 256 10.85 -17.09 5.59
N GLN A 257 10.24 -17.85 4.68
CA GLN A 257 10.96 -18.49 3.56
C GLN A 257 11.63 -17.49 2.60
N ASP A 258 11.12 -16.26 2.50
CA ASP A 258 11.68 -15.18 1.68
C ASP A 258 12.78 -14.37 2.39
N GLY A 259 13.14 -14.77 3.62
CA GLY A 259 14.14 -14.09 4.45
C GLY A 259 13.61 -12.92 5.25
N THR A 260 12.32 -12.57 5.14
CA THR A 260 11.70 -11.51 5.96
C THR A 260 11.39 -12.00 7.37
N MET A 261 11.26 -11.07 8.32
CA MET A 261 10.96 -11.40 9.72
C MET A 261 9.48 -11.28 10.04
N SER A 262 9.05 -11.96 11.10
CA SER A 262 7.74 -11.78 11.71
C SER A 262 7.84 -11.93 13.21
N TYR A 263 7.57 -10.83 13.91
CA TYR A 263 7.36 -10.81 15.34
C TYR A 263 5.88 -11.00 15.69
N PHE A 264 5.60 -11.79 16.72
CA PHE A 264 4.25 -12.07 17.22
C PHE A 264 4.05 -11.40 18.57
N PHE A 265 3.04 -10.53 18.67
CA PHE A 265 2.88 -9.60 19.78
C PHE A 265 1.98 -10.15 20.88
N THR A 266 2.36 -9.91 22.13
CA THR A 266 1.44 -9.96 23.26
C THR A 266 0.94 -8.56 23.62
N ILE A 267 -0.22 -8.47 24.28
CA ILE A 267 -0.75 -7.18 24.77
C ILE A 267 0.21 -6.58 25.81
N GLU A 268 0.81 -7.41 26.65
CA GLU A 268 1.75 -6.97 27.69
C GLU A 268 2.98 -6.31 27.07
N TYR A 269 3.55 -6.93 26.03
CA TYR A 269 4.70 -6.38 25.33
C TYR A 269 4.35 -5.06 24.61
N LEU A 270 3.15 -4.96 24.01
CA LEU A 270 2.69 -3.71 23.41
C LEU A 270 2.58 -2.59 24.44
N LYS A 271 1.97 -2.86 25.60
CA LYS A 271 1.89 -1.87 26.69
C LYS A 271 3.28 -1.44 27.14
N GLU A 272 4.17 -2.40 27.39
CA GLU A 272 5.55 -2.12 27.80
C GLU A 272 6.26 -1.15 26.84
N ILE A 273 6.23 -1.41 25.53
CA ILE A 273 6.98 -0.60 24.57
C ILE A 273 6.33 0.75 24.22
N PHE A 274 4.99 0.84 24.26
CA PHE A 274 4.28 2.09 23.92
C PHE A 274 4.17 3.03 25.12
N GLU A 275 4.01 2.50 26.34
CA GLU A 275 3.88 3.30 27.56
C GLU A 275 5.23 3.66 28.18
N GLN A 276 6.34 3.12 27.66
CA GLN A 276 7.68 3.49 28.07
C GLN A 276 7.90 5.00 27.92
N ASP A 277 8.50 5.63 28.94
CA ASP A 277 8.75 7.07 29.02
C ASP A 277 7.50 7.94 28.85
N GLU A 278 6.32 7.40 29.16
CA GLU A 278 5.03 8.09 29.07
C GLU A 278 4.74 8.60 27.64
N LEU A 279 5.27 7.92 26.62
CA LEU A 279 5.11 8.32 25.23
C LEU A 279 3.67 8.18 24.75
N PHE A 280 2.99 7.10 25.14
CA PHE A 280 1.59 6.83 24.83
C PHE A 280 0.91 6.11 26.01
N GLU A 281 -0.42 6.03 25.97
CA GLU A 281 -1.24 5.29 26.93
C GLU A 281 -2.09 4.25 26.19
N PHE A 282 -2.19 3.03 26.72
CA PHE A 282 -3.08 2.03 26.16
C PHE A 282 -4.54 2.36 26.47
N VAL A 283 -5.31 2.70 25.43
CA VAL A 283 -6.73 3.04 25.57
C VAL A 283 -7.63 1.81 25.54
N ASP A 284 -7.53 0.99 24.49
CA ASP A 284 -8.32 -0.24 24.31
C ASP A 284 -7.63 -1.17 23.30
N GLY A 285 -7.89 -2.46 23.39
CA GLY A 285 -7.36 -3.45 22.46
C GLY A 285 -7.42 -4.89 22.99
N GLY A 286 -7.36 -5.83 22.06
CA GLY A 286 -7.41 -7.25 22.37
C GLY A 286 -7.00 -8.12 21.19
N TYR A 287 -6.88 -9.42 21.46
CA TYR A 287 -6.65 -10.40 20.40
C TYR A 287 -7.90 -10.57 19.53
N VAL A 288 -7.73 -10.49 18.22
CA VAL A 288 -8.82 -10.73 17.26
C VAL A 288 -8.83 -12.22 16.89
N ALA A 289 -9.66 -13.00 17.58
CA ALA A 289 -9.91 -14.39 17.21
C ALA A 289 -10.86 -14.44 16.00
N ARG A 290 -10.33 -14.79 14.82
CA ARG A 290 -11.14 -15.07 13.63
C ARG A 290 -11.09 -16.55 13.31
N GLU A 291 -12.22 -17.23 13.51
CA GLU A 291 -12.40 -18.59 13.03
C GLU A 291 -12.74 -18.55 11.53
N THR A 292 -11.83 -19.05 10.70
CA THR A 292 -12.10 -19.21 9.25
C THR A 292 -12.60 -20.63 9.00
N VAL A 293 -13.92 -20.81 8.95
CA VAL A 293 -14.51 -22.10 8.59
C VAL A 293 -14.51 -22.26 7.08
N ASN A 294 -13.64 -23.13 6.57
CA ASN A 294 -13.71 -23.53 5.16
C ASN A 294 -14.94 -24.45 4.98
N ARG A 295 -16.03 -23.90 4.45
CA ARG A 295 -17.29 -24.63 4.20
C ARG A 295 -17.23 -25.55 2.98
N ALA A 296 -16.08 -25.68 2.33
CA ALA A 296 -15.87 -26.65 1.26
C ALA A 296 -15.31 -27.96 1.82
N LYS A 297 -16.17 -28.72 2.51
CA LYS A 297 -16.02 -30.17 2.72
C LYS A 297 -17.40 -30.81 2.81
#